data_AF-A0AAU6MP28-F1
#
_entry.id   AF-A0AAU6MP28-F1
#
_cell.length_a   1.000
_cell.length_b   1.000
_cell.length_c   1.000
_cell.angle_alpha   90.00
_cell.angle_beta   90.00
_cell.angle_gamma   90.00
#
_symmetry.space_group_name_H-M   'P 1'
#
loop_
_entity.id
_entity.type
_entity.pdbx_description
1 polymer ?
#
loop_
_entity_poly.entity_id
_entity_poly.type
_entity_poly.pdbx_seq_one_letter_code
_entity_poly.pdbx_strand_id
1 'polypeptide(L)'
;MRLTRAALTVAATALAPALLLTGPAFAAGDTSPSTTVSAAPAADGSGTPVGEMSDEELRIAILRILADEDSGKRVIREANEALDNGTTEAMRYFLETGYPLAQAEDDRVALGRILGNPDSGKRVIKEINHLLDSGTAQDVRQWLETGYRLAQAEDDRVALVRILARPDISEAMRAAVSKAIDGTPEEMRYFLEYGQYEVDA
;
A
#
# COMPACT_ATOMS: atom_id res chain seq x y z
N MET A 1 6.89 -52.60 -33.98
CA MET A 1 8.21 -52.74 -34.61
C MET A 1 9.05 -51.51 -34.30
N ARG A 2 10.25 -51.73 -33.72
CA ARG A 2 11.48 -50.89 -33.65
C ARG A 2 11.34 -49.45 -33.12
N LEU A 3 11.66 -49.13 -31.85
CA LEU A 3 12.95 -49.01 -31.14
C LEU A 3 13.91 -47.92 -31.63
N THR A 4 14.13 -46.91 -30.77
CA THR A 4 15.45 -46.34 -30.48
C THR A 4 15.51 -45.86 -29.03
N ARG A 5 16.56 -46.29 -28.32
CA ARG A 5 16.95 -45.97 -26.93
C ARG A 5 18.26 -45.17 -26.96
N ALA A 6 18.47 -44.30 -25.97
CA ALA A 6 19.75 -43.98 -25.32
C ALA A 6 19.41 -43.14 -24.06
N ALA A 7 19.54 -43.57 -22.80
CA ALA A 7 20.64 -44.12 -22.00
C ALA A 7 21.67 -43.07 -21.55
N LEU A 8 21.66 -42.70 -20.26
CA LEU A 8 22.89 -42.53 -19.46
C LEU A 8 22.62 -42.63 -17.95
N THR A 9 23.46 -43.42 -17.29
CA THR A 9 23.46 -43.93 -15.90
C THR A 9 24.26 -43.04 -14.95
N VAL A 10 23.73 -42.69 -13.77
CA VAL A 10 24.08 -43.18 -12.40
C VAL A 10 25.57 -43.17 -12.03
N ALA A 11 25.92 -42.48 -10.93
CA ALA A 11 26.76 -43.01 -9.86
C ALA A 11 26.66 -42.16 -8.59
N ALA A 12 26.03 -42.70 -7.55
CA ALA A 12 26.10 -42.23 -6.17
C ALA A 12 27.20 -43.01 -5.45
N THR A 13 27.99 -42.36 -4.60
CA THR A 13 28.76 -43.03 -3.54
C THR A 13 28.76 -42.18 -2.29
N ALA A 14 28.29 -42.78 -1.20
CA ALA A 14 28.35 -42.28 0.17
C ALA A 14 29.41 -43.09 0.92
N LEU A 15 30.20 -42.43 1.78
CA LEU A 15 30.96 -43.10 2.85
C LEU A 15 31.31 -42.10 3.96
N ALA A 16 30.85 -42.40 5.16
CA ALA A 16 31.12 -41.70 6.43
C ALA A 16 32.36 -42.30 7.14
N PRO A 17 32.57 -42.11 8.46
CA PRO A 17 33.20 -40.99 9.15
C PRO A 17 34.49 -41.42 9.91
N ALA A 18 35.28 -40.46 10.41
CA ALA A 18 36.30 -40.74 11.43
C ALA A 18 36.41 -39.59 12.44
N LEU A 19 36.02 -39.88 13.69
CA LEU A 19 36.28 -39.10 14.89
C LEU A 19 37.71 -39.39 15.37
N LEU A 20 38.51 -38.35 15.64
CA LEU A 20 39.65 -38.44 16.56
C LEU A 20 39.73 -37.18 17.43
N LEU A 21 40.13 -37.41 18.68
CA LEU A 21 39.92 -36.64 19.90
C LEU A 21 41.24 -35.96 20.35
N THR A 22 41.14 -34.90 21.17
CA THR A 22 42.19 -34.27 22.03
C THR A 22 43.19 -33.31 21.32
N GLY A 23 43.50 -32.09 21.78
CA GLY A 23 43.27 -31.34 23.03
C GLY A 23 43.48 -29.81 22.82
N PRO A 24 43.55 -28.99 23.90
CA PRO A 24 43.37 -27.54 23.81
C PRO A 24 44.69 -26.77 23.68
N ALA A 25 44.69 -25.68 22.91
CA ALA A 25 45.71 -24.65 22.95
C ALA A 25 45.05 -23.27 22.81
N PHE A 26 44.88 -22.58 23.92
CA PHE A 26 44.63 -21.14 23.93
C PHE A 26 45.94 -20.42 23.58
N ALA A 27 45.93 -19.64 22.50
CA ALA A 27 46.86 -18.54 22.30
C ALA A 27 46.10 -17.40 21.63
N ALA A 28 46.13 -16.24 22.28
CA ALA A 28 45.57 -14.98 21.83
C ALA A 28 46.19 -14.53 20.50
N GLY A 29 45.41 -13.80 19.69
CA GLY A 29 45.94 -13.02 18.58
C GLY A 29 44.94 -12.82 17.45
N ASP A 30 44.59 -11.55 17.24
CA ASP A 30 43.96 -10.96 16.06
C ASP A 30 42.43 -11.09 15.90
N THR A 31 41.79 -10.03 16.37
CA THR A 31 40.50 -9.51 15.91
C THR A 31 40.49 -9.36 14.39
N SER A 32 39.89 -10.33 13.68
CA SER A 32 39.36 -10.10 12.34
C SER A 32 37.88 -9.70 12.49
N PRO A 33 37.45 -8.50 12.07
CA PRO A 33 36.04 -8.15 12.12
C PRO A 33 35.28 -9.03 11.14
N SER A 34 34.28 -9.75 11.64
CA SER A 34 33.26 -10.35 10.80
C SER A 34 32.57 -9.23 10.03
N THR A 35 32.82 -9.18 8.73
CA THR A 35 32.06 -8.38 7.79
C THR A 35 30.62 -8.86 7.82
N THR A 36 29.80 -8.19 8.62
CA THR A 36 28.36 -8.17 8.42
C THR A 36 28.12 -7.63 7.02
N VAL A 37 27.73 -8.50 6.09
CA VAL A 37 27.10 -8.06 4.84
C VAL A 37 25.77 -7.46 5.26
N SER A 38 25.82 -6.16 5.55
CA SER A 38 24.64 -5.31 5.60
C SER A 38 24.07 -5.32 4.19
N ALA A 39 23.01 -6.07 3.98
CA ALA A 39 22.21 -5.97 2.78
C ALA A 39 21.65 -4.55 2.75
N ALA A 40 22.31 -3.68 1.98
CA ALA A 40 21.80 -2.37 1.64
C ALA A 40 20.37 -2.55 1.09
N PRO A 41 19.40 -1.73 1.51
CA PRO A 41 18.10 -1.76 0.87
C PRO A 41 18.34 -1.37 -0.59
N ALA A 42 17.77 -2.14 -1.51
CA ALA A 42 17.69 -1.75 -2.90
C ALA A 42 16.92 -0.43 -2.95
N ALA A 43 17.66 0.66 -3.13
CA ALA A 43 17.08 1.95 -3.49
C ALA A 43 16.61 1.84 -4.94
N ASP A 44 15.38 1.34 -5.12
CA ASP A 44 14.61 1.70 -6.30
C ASP A 44 14.18 3.15 -6.11
N GLY A 45 14.84 4.05 -6.84
CA GLY A 45 14.59 5.48 -6.77
C GLY A 45 15.65 6.23 -7.56
N SER A 46 15.47 6.31 -8.87
CA SER A 46 16.25 7.17 -9.77
C SER A 46 15.95 8.65 -9.50
N GLY A 47 16.33 9.14 -8.33
CA GLY A 47 16.23 10.53 -7.89
C GLY A 47 17.41 10.88 -7.00
N THR A 48 17.89 12.12 -7.11
CA THR A 48 18.93 12.66 -6.23
C THR A 48 18.47 12.55 -4.77
N PRO A 49 19.26 11.94 -3.86
CA PRO A 49 18.93 11.94 -2.44
C PRO A 49 18.68 13.36 -1.92
N VAL A 50 17.72 13.56 -1.02
CA VAL A 50 17.39 14.90 -0.49
C VAL A 50 18.61 15.59 0.14
N GLY A 51 19.55 14.82 0.71
CA GLY A 51 20.83 15.31 1.22
C GLY A 51 21.73 15.96 0.16
N GLU A 52 21.60 15.58 -1.10
CA GLU A 52 22.44 16.04 -2.23
C GLU A 52 21.74 17.09 -3.11
N MET A 53 20.45 17.33 -2.90
CA MET A 53 19.67 18.33 -3.63
C MET A 53 20.16 19.74 -3.31
N SER A 54 20.26 20.56 -4.37
CA SER A 54 20.44 22.00 -4.25
C SER A 54 19.20 22.69 -3.68
N ASP A 55 19.36 23.91 -3.17
CA ASP A 55 18.26 24.71 -2.61
C ASP A 55 17.09 24.87 -3.59
N GLU A 56 17.40 25.04 -4.88
CA GLU A 56 16.40 25.17 -5.93
C GLU A 56 15.65 23.85 -6.16
N GLU A 57 16.35 22.71 -6.15
CA GLU A 57 15.72 21.40 -6.28
C GLU A 57 14.83 21.06 -5.09
N LEU A 58 15.27 21.42 -3.87
CA LEU A 58 14.47 21.28 -2.65
C LEU A 58 13.19 22.12 -2.74
N ARG A 59 13.31 23.40 -3.13
CA ARG A 59 12.15 24.29 -3.32
C ARG A 59 11.20 23.75 -4.37
N ILE A 60 11.70 23.28 -5.51
CA ILE A 60 10.88 22.69 -6.57
C ILE A 60 10.17 21.42 -6.07
N ALA A 61 10.85 20.56 -5.30
CA ALA A 61 10.24 19.35 -4.74
C ALA A 61 9.06 19.69 -3.81
N ILE A 62 9.23 20.68 -2.92
CA ILE A 62 8.16 21.13 -2.03
C ILE A 62 7.01 21.77 -2.80
N LEU A 63 7.32 22.58 -3.82
CA LEU A 63 6.29 23.19 -4.69
C LEU A 63 5.49 22.14 -5.47
N ARG A 64 6.11 21.01 -5.87
CA ARG A 64 5.39 19.89 -6.48
C ARG A 64 4.42 19.23 -5.51
N ILE A 65 4.83 19.03 -4.25
CA ILE A 65 3.93 18.53 -3.19
C ILE A 65 2.76 19.50 -3.01
N LEU A 66 3.02 20.81 -2.95
CA LEU A 66 1.97 21.82 -2.81
C LEU A 66 1.03 21.93 -4.03
N ALA A 67 1.51 21.56 -5.22
CA ALA A 67 0.71 21.55 -6.44
C ALA A 67 -0.15 20.29 -6.60
N ASP A 68 0.11 19.26 -5.80
CA ASP A 68 -0.72 18.05 -5.77
C ASP A 68 -2.06 18.35 -5.08
N GLU A 69 -3.17 18.12 -5.78
CA GLU A 69 -4.52 18.34 -5.24
C GLU A 69 -4.85 17.38 -4.09
N ASP A 70 -4.16 16.23 -4.03
CA ASP A 70 -4.32 15.23 -2.97
C ASP A 70 -3.53 15.58 -1.70
N SER A 71 -2.77 16.68 -1.70
CA SER A 71 -2.04 17.14 -0.52
C SER A 71 -2.99 17.57 0.60
N GLY A 72 -2.84 16.91 1.74
CA GLY A 72 -3.65 17.18 2.92
C GLY A 72 -3.30 18.50 3.62
N LYS A 73 -4.14 18.89 4.58
CA LYS A 73 -4.03 20.19 5.27
C LYS A 73 -2.76 20.30 6.10
N ARG A 74 -2.30 19.21 6.71
CA ARG A 74 -1.04 19.20 7.47
C ARG A 74 0.12 19.32 6.52
N VAL A 75 0.16 18.50 5.46
CA VAL A 75 1.21 18.57 4.44
C VAL A 75 1.36 19.99 3.90
N ILE A 76 0.26 20.63 3.49
CA ILE A 76 0.26 22.01 2.97
C ILE A 76 0.83 22.99 4.00
N ARG A 77 0.45 22.88 5.27
CA ARG A 77 0.94 23.78 6.32
C ARG A 77 2.44 23.64 6.54
N GLU A 78 2.90 22.42 6.75
CA GLU A 78 4.32 22.15 7.04
C GLU A 78 5.22 22.47 5.83
N ALA A 79 4.73 22.23 4.61
CA ALA A 79 5.42 22.59 3.37
C ALA A 79 5.59 24.12 3.25
N ASN A 80 4.54 24.90 3.52
CA ASN A 80 4.62 26.36 3.49
C ASN A 80 5.56 26.87 4.59
N GLU A 81 5.51 26.31 5.80
CA GLU A 81 6.43 26.68 6.89
C GLU A 81 7.90 26.45 6.50
N ALA A 82 8.20 25.32 5.84
CA ALA A 82 9.55 25.04 5.35
C ALA A 82 10.02 26.05 4.28
N LEU A 83 9.11 26.45 3.36
CA LEU A 83 9.40 27.45 2.34
C LEU A 83 9.55 28.87 2.89
N ASP A 84 8.72 29.23 3.88
CA ASP A 84 8.73 30.54 4.55
C ASP A 84 9.99 30.73 5.41
N ASN A 85 10.47 29.65 6.04
CA ASN A 85 11.77 29.66 6.72
C ASN A 85 12.92 29.94 5.74
N GLY A 86 12.83 29.39 4.53
CA GLY A 86 13.72 29.70 3.41
C GLY A 86 15.15 29.14 3.53
N THR A 87 15.43 28.31 4.53
CA THR A 87 16.74 27.66 4.72
C THR A 87 16.78 26.27 4.06
N THR A 88 17.95 25.89 3.55
CA THR A 88 18.22 24.55 3.00
C THR A 88 17.90 23.45 4.01
N GLU A 89 18.28 23.67 5.27
CA GLU A 89 18.08 22.72 6.36
C GLU A 89 16.60 22.51 6.66
N ALA A 90 15.78 23.57 6.68
CA ALA A 90 14.34 23.45 6.90
C ALA A 90 13.65 22.69 5.75
N MET A 91 14.00 23.00 4.50
CA MET A 91 13.46 22.30 3.33
C MET A 91 13.86 20.82 3.30
N ARG A 92 15.12 20.50 3.62
CA ARG A 92 15.59 19.11 3.73
C ARG A 92 14.90 18.36 4.85
N TYR A 93 14.81 18.96 6.03
CA TYR A 93 14.13 18.36 7.18
C TYR A 93 12.66 18.07 6.87
N PHE A 94 11.97 19.00 6.22
CA PHE A 94 10.59 18.76 5.78
C PHE A 94 10.52 17.57 4.82
N LEU A 95 11.31 17.54 3.76
CA LEU A 95 11.24 16.44 2.78
C LEU A 95 11.61 15.06 3.37
N GLU A 96 12.57 15.01 4.30
CA GLU A 96 13.03 13.74 4.90
C GLU A 96 12.13 13.27 6.05
N THR A 97 11.66 14.18 6.89
CA THR A 97 10.99 13.86 8.16
C THR A 97 9.60 14.49 8.26
N GLY A 98 9.48 15.77 7.94
CA GLY A 98 8.22 16.52 8.10
C GLY A 98 7.09 16.00 7.21
N TYR A 99 7.38 15.71 5.93
CA TYR A 99 6.41 15.29 4.93
C TYR A 99 5.79 13.92 5.26
N PRO A 100 6.57 12.85 5.55
CA PRO A 100 5.99 11.56 5.95
C PRO A 100 5.11 11.66 7.21
N LEU A 101 5.51 12.47 8.19
CA LEU A 101 4.73 12.68 9.42
C LEU A 101 3.42 13.42 9.14
N ALA A 102 3.48 14.51 8.37
CA ALA A 102 2.31 15.29 8.00
C ALA A 102 1.33 14.48 7.16
N GLN A 103 1.83 13.69 6.21
CA GLN A 103 1.03 12.79 5.38
C GLN A 103 0.35 11.71 6.24
N ALA A 104 1.07 11.08 7.16
CA ALA A 104 0.49 10.09 8.06
C ALA A 104 -0.62 10.66 8.94
N GLU A 105 -0.49 11.91 9.40
CA GLU A 105 -1.58 12.59 10.11
C GLU A 105 -2.78 12.86 9.22
N ASP A 106 -2.57 13.40 8.02
CA ASP A 106 -3.65 13.68 7.06
C ASP A 106 -4.40 12.39 6.66
N ASP A 107 -3.67 11.30 6.42
CA ASP A 107 -4.20 9.99 6.08
C ASP A 107 -5.07 9.41 7.21
N ARG A 108 -4.64 9.53 8.47
CA ARG A 108 -5.46 9.13 9.63
C ARG A 108 -6.73 9.97 9.76
N VAL A 109 -6.66 11.27 9.46
CA VAL A 109 -7.86 12.11 9.42
C VAL A 109 -8.77 11.68 8.27
N ALA A 110 -8.24 11.27 7.12
CA ALA A 110 -9.03 10.72 6.02
C ALA A 110 -9.79 9.44 6.45
N LEU A 111 -9.13 8.51 7.15
CA LEU A 111 -9.81 7.34 7.74
C LEU A 111 -10.95 7.76 8.68
N GLY A 112 -10.70 8.72 9.58
CA GLY A 112 -11.72 9.22 10.50
C GLY A 112 -12.92 9.86 9.78
N ARG A 113 -12.69 10.57 8.67
CA ARG A 113 -13.77 11.14 7.83
C ARG A 113 -14.59 10.05 7.16
N ILE A 114 -13.95 9.02 6.62
CA ILE A 114 -14.66 7.89 6.01
C ILE A 114 -15.48 7.15 7.09
N LEU A 115 -14.91 6.89 8.26
CA LEU A 115 -15.62 6.25 9.37
C LEU A 115 -16.81 7.08 9.88
N GLY A 116 -16.70 8.41 9.83
CA GLY A 116 -17.78 9.34 10.18
C GLY A 116 -18.87 9.48 9.13
N ASN A 117 -18.68 8.96 7.91
CA ASN A 117 -19.71 8.96 6.88
C ASN A 117 -20.75 7.86 7.20
N PRO A 118 -22.05 8.21 7.39
CA PRO A 118 -23.09 7.22 7.67
C PRO A 118 -23.32 6.21 6.54
N ASP A 119 -22.91 6.54 5.31
CA ASP A 119 -23.05 5.66 4.15
C ASP A 119 -21.88 4.67 4.00
N SER A 120 -20.89 4.72 4.92
CA SER A 120 -19.79 3.76 4.92
C SER A 120 -20.27 2.33 5.17
N GLY A 121 -19.90 1.44 4.26
CA GLY A 121 -20.28 0.04 4.33
C GLY A 121 -19.52 -0.76 5.39
N LYS A 122 -19.97 -1.99 5.63
CA LYS A 122 -19.46 -2.83 6.73
C LYS A 122 -18.02 -3.28 6.47
N ARG A 123 -17.66 -3.56 5.21
CA ARG A 123 -16.30 -3.96 4.85
C ARG A 123 -15.35 -2.79 5.03
N VAL A 124 -15.71 -1.61 4.52
CA VAL A 124 -14.95 -0.36 4.72
C VAL A 124 -14.70 -0.11 6.21
N ILE A 125 -15.75 -0.10 7.03
CA ILE A 125 -15.63 0.13 8.48
C ILE A 125 -14.69 -0.89 9.15
N LYS A 126 -14.82 -2.18 8.79
CA LYS A 126 -14.00 -3.25 9.36
C LYS A 126 -12.52 -3.06 9.03
N GLU A 127 -12.18 -2.73 7.79
CA GLU A 127 -10.79 -2.53 7.38
C GLU A 127 -10.19 -1.26 7.98
N ILE A 128 -10.95 -0.18 8.04
CA ILE A 128 -10.51 1.05 8.74
C ILE A 128 -10.19 0.75 10.20
N ASN A 129 -11.06 0.04 10.92
CA ASN A 129 -10.79 -0.30 12.33
C ASN A 129 -9.51 -1.13 12.47
N HIS A 130 -9.28 -2.09 11.57
CA HIS A 130 -8.04 -2.87 11.57
C HIS A 130 -6.78 -2.00 11.35
N LEU A 131 -6.86 -1.05 10.43
CA LEU A 131 -5.78 -0.09 10.16
C LEU A 131 -5.54 0.85 11.34
N LEU A 132 -6.59 1.30 12.03
CA LEU A 132 -6.46 2.14 13.22
C LEU A 132 -5.87 1.36 14.41
N ASP A 133 -6.21 0.08 14.55
CA ASP A 133 -5.72 -0.76 15.64
C ASP A 133 -4.27 -1.20 15.46
N SER A 134 -3.84 -1.47 14.21
CA SER A 134 -2.57 -2.15 13.95
C SER A 134 -1.82 -1.75 12.67
N GLY A 135 -2.39 -0.85 11.87
CA GLY A 135 -1.79 -0.43 10.59
C GLY A 135 -0.64 0.56 10.74
N THR A 136 0.37 0.41 9.89
CA THR A 136 1.43 1.40 9.72
C THR A 136 0.96 2.57 8.83
N ALA A 137 1.70 3.67 8.81
CA ALA A 137 1.40 4.80 7.91
C ALA A 137 1.37 4.35 6.43
N GLN A 138 2.27 3.43 6.05
CA GLN A 138 2.30 2.86 4.71
C GLN A 138 1.07 2.00 4.42
N ASP A 139 0.61 1.19 5.37
CA ASP A 139 -0.60 0.38 5.19
C ASP A 139 -1.83 1.25 5.00
N VAL A 140 -1.95 2.33 5.79
CA VAL A 140 -3.04 3.30 5.66
C VAL A 140 -3.01 3.96 4.28
N ARG A 141 -1.83 4.41 3.84
CA ARG A 141 -1.65 5.06 2.53
C ARG A 141 -2.04 4.13 1.39
N GLN A 142 -1.51 2.91 1.39
CA GLN A 142 -1.81 1.90 0.37
C GLN A 142 -3.31 1.58 0.34
N TRP A 143 -3.93 1.49 1.52
CA TRP A 143 -5.36 1.26 1.61
C TRP A 143 -6.17 2.43 1.06
N LEU A 144 -5.83 3.68 1.39
CA LEU A 144 -6.51 4.85 0.84
C LEU A 144 -6.41 4.91 -0.69
N GLU A 145 -5.24 4.57 -1.26
CA GLU A 145 -5.00 4.59 -2.70
C GLU A 145 -5.74 3.48 -3.46
N THR A 146 -5.83 2.28 -2.88
CA THR A 146 -6.31 1.09 -3.60
C THR A 146 -7.33 0.26 -2.84
N GLY A 147 -7.11 0.05 -1.54
CA GLY A 147 -7.93 -0.81 -0.70
C GLY A 147 -9.35 -0.29 -0.48
N TYR A 148 -9.51 1.04 -0.29
CA TYR A 148 -10.79 1.68 -0.05
C TYR A 148 -11.80 1.35 -1.17
N ARG A 149 -11.39 1.53 -2.42
CA ARG A 149 -12.23 1.25 -3.59
C ARG A 149 -12.68 -0.21 -3.66
N LEU A 150 -11.80 -1.15 -3.27
CA LEU A 150 -12.13 -2.57 -3.25
C LEU A 150 -13.10 -2.92 -2.12
N ALA A 151 -12.87 -2.38 -0.93
CA ALA A 151 -13.78 -2.55 0.21
C ALA A 151 -15.17 -1.98 -0.11
N GLN A 152 -15.21 -0.80 -0.75
CA GLN A 152 -16.45 -0.18 -1.20
C GLN A 152 -17.19 -1.04 -2.22
N ALA A 153 -16.46 -1.60 -3.21
CA ALA A 153 -17.04 -2.46 -4.24
C ALA A 153 -17.68 -3.74 -3.65
N GLU A 154 -17.08 -4.31 -2.61
CA GLU A 154 -17.69 -5.43 -1.90
C GLU A 154 -18.98 -5.04 -1.17
N ASP A 155 -18.96 -3.90 -0.47
CA ASP A 155 -20.15 -3.38 0.20
C ASP A 155 -21.28 -3.08 -0.80
N ASP A 156 -20.95 -2.57 -1.99
CA ASP A 156 -21.89 -2.31 -3.08
C ASP A 156 -22.49 -3.58 -3.64
N ARG A 157 -21.66 -4.58 -3.91
CA ARG A 157 -22.12 -5.88 -4.37
C ARG A 157 -23.13 -6.47 -3.38
N VAL A 158 -22.87 -6.35 -2.08
CA VAL A 158 -23.80 -6.78 -1.05
C VAL A 158 -25.09 -5.95 -1.07
N ALA A 159 -25.02 -4.64 -1.28
CA ALA A 159 -26.20 -3.79 -1.42
C ALA A 159 -27.05 -4.18 -2.65
N LEU A 160 -26.43 -4.43 -3.80
CA LEU A 160 -27.09 -4.88 -5.03
C LEU A 160 -27.77 -6.25 -4.83
N VAL A 161 -27.08 -7.21 -4.19
CA VAL A 161 -27.68 -8.52 -3.86
C VAL A 161 -28.89 -8.36 -2.93
N ARG A 162 -28.87 -7.41 -2.00
CA ARG A 162 -30.06 -7.10 -1.16
C ARG A 162 -31.22 -6.55 -1.99
N ILE A 163 -30.95 -5.77 -3.04
CA ILE A 163 -32.00 -5.31 -3.97
C ILE A 163 -32.60 -6.52 -4.69
N LEU A 164 -31.77 -7.43 -5.22
CA LEU A 164 -32.24 -8.68 -5.88
C LEU A 164 -33.12 -9.55 -4.98
N ALA A 165 -32.88 -9.52 -3.66
CA ALA A 165 -33.64 -10.29 -2.68
C ALA A 165 -34.98 -9.65 -2.28
N ARG A 166 -35.32 -8.45 -2.78
CA ARG A 166 -36.62 -7.82 -2.49
C ARG A 166 -37.77 -8.66 -3.07
N PRO A 167 -38.83 -8.93 -2.31
CA PRO A 167 -39.91 -9.81 -2.75
C PRO A 167 -40.74 -9.22 -3.91
N ASP A 168 -40.74 -7.91 -4.05
CA ASP A 168 -41.51 -7.11 -5.01
C ASP A 168 -40.67 -6.56 -6.18
N ILE A 169 -39.44 -7.04 -6.37
CA ILE A 169 -38.55 -6.57 -7.43
C ILE A 169 -39.13 -6.85 -8.83
N SER A 170 -39.20 -5.81 -9.66
CA SER A 170 -39.61 -5.90 -11.06
C SER A 170 -38.58 -6.65 -11.91
N GLU A 171 -39.00 -7.23 -13.04
CA GLU A 171 -38.07 -7.90 -13.96
C GLU A 171 -37.04 -6.93 -14.55
N ALA A 172 -37.46 -5.69 -14.83
CA ALA A 172 -36.57 -4.62 -15.30
C ALA A 172 -35.50 -4.30 -14.26
N MET A 173 -35.89 -4.14 -12.99
CA MET A 173 -34.96 -3.90 -11.88
C MET A 173 -34.01 -5.08 -11.68
N ARG A 174 -34.52 -6.31 -11.74
CA ARG A 174 -33.69 -7.52 -11.64
C ARG A 174 -32.62 -7.57 -12.73
N ALA A 175 -32.99 -7.29 -13.98
CA ALA A 175 -32.06 -7.26 -15.10
C ALA A 175 -31.01 -6.14 -14.94
N ALA A 176 -31.43 -4.94 -14.53
CA ALA A 176 -30.54 -3.79 -14.36
C ALA A 176 -29.53 -4.01 -13.22
N VAL A 177 -29.97 -4.55 -12.07
CA VAL A 177 -29.09 -4.89 -10.96
C VAL A 177 -28.09 -5.99 -11.36
N SER A 178 -28.55 -7.02 -12.09
CA SER A 178 -27.66 -8.09 -12.57
C SER A 178 -26.56 -7.53 -13.47
N LYS A 179 -26.92 -6.63 -14.39
CA LYS A 179 -25.95 -5.91 -15.23
C LYS A 179 -24.96 -5.09 -14.40
N ALA A 180 -25.42 -4.40 -13.36
CA ALA A 180 -24.54 -3.60 -12.50
C ALA A 180 -23.54 -4.45 -11.72
N ILE A 181 -23.97 -5.60 -11.17
CA ILE A 181 -23.09 -6.53 -10.43
C ILE A 181 -21.94 -7.09 -11.29
N ASP A 182 -22.22 -7.32 -12.58
CA ASP A 182 -21.24 -7.83 -13.55
C ASP A 182 -20.31 -6.73 -14.10
N GLY A 183 -20.59 -5.47 -13.75
CA GLY A 183 -19.85 -4.28 -14.16
C GLY A 183 -18.65 -3.93 -13.27
N THR A 184 -18.13 -2.72 -13.46
CA THR A 184 -17.04 -2.17 -12.64
C THR A 184 -17.55 -1.68 -11.27
N PRO A 185 -16.67 -1.51 -10.25
CA PRO A 185 -17.03 -0.86 -8.99
C PRO A 185 -17.74 0.49 -9.16
N GLU A 186 -17.32 1.26 -10.15
CA GLU A 186 -17.88 2.56 -10.46
C GLU A 186 -19.30 2.42 -11.05
N GLU A 187 -19.54 1.40 -11.87
CA GLU A 187 -20.88 1.09 -12.38
C GLU A 187 -21.82 0.58 -11.27
N MET A 188 -21.32 -0.24 -10.35
CA MET A 188 -22.08 -0.68 -9.17
C MET A 188 -22.50 0.52 -8.31
N ARG A 189 -21.55 1.42 -8.01
CA ARG A 189 -21.81 2.63 -7.24
C ARG A 189 -22.80 3.54 -7.96
N TYR A 190 -22.57 3.82 -9.25
CA TYR A 190 -23.48 4.65 -10.03
C TYR A 190 -24.90 4.10 -10.05
N PHE A 191 -25.07 2.78 -10.18
CA PHE A 191 -26.39 2.16 -10.14
C PHE A 191 -27.06 2.33 -8.78
N LEU A 192 -26.32 2.15 -7.68
CA LEU A 192 -26.85 2.35 -6.33
C LEU A 192 -27.21 3.81 -6.05
N GLU A 193 -26.48 4.78 -6.60
CA GLU A 193 -26.74 6.20 -6.34
C GLU A 193 -27.83 6.78 -7.25
N TYR A 194 -27.84 6.40 -8.53
CA TYR A 194 -28.70 7.02 -9.55
C TYR A 194 -29.50 5.98 -10.33
N GLY A 195 -28.83 4.95 -10.87
CA GLY A 195 -29.43 4.03 -11.84
C GLY A 195 -30.68 3.31 -11.33
N GLN A 196 -30.75 2.96 -10.04
CA GLN A 196 -31.94 2.31 -9.47
C GLN A 196 -33.21 3.19 -9.49
N TYR A 197 -33.08 4.51 -9.62
CA TYR A 197 -34.22 5.42 -9.69
C TYR A 197 -34.66 5.70 -11.14
N GLU A 198 -33.85 5.32 -12.11
CA GLU A 198 -34.10 5.51 -13.55
C GLU A 198 -34.81 4.31 -14.18
N VAL A 199 -34.78 3.13 -13.54
CA VAL A 199 -35.37 1.91 -14.10
C VAL A 199 -36.89 1.99 -14.24
N ASP A 200 -37.56 2.66 -13.30
CA ASP A 200 -39.02 2.76 -13.23
C ASP A 200 -39.55 4.15 -13.65
N ALA A 201 -38.68 5.03 -14.18
CA ALA A 201 -39.02 6.39 -14.64
C ALA A 201 -39.51 6.40 -16.10
#